data_AF-A0A925H2M9-F1
#
_entry.id   AF-A0A925H2M9-F1
#
_cell.length_a   1.000
_cell.length_b   1.000
_cell.length_c   1.000
_cell.angle_alpha   90.00
_cell.angle_beta   90.00
_cell.angle_gamma   90.00
#
_symmetry.space_group_name_H-M   'P 1'
#
loop_
_entity.id
_entity.type
_entity.pdbx_description
1 polymer ?
#
loop_
_entity_poly.entity_id
_entity_poly.type
_entity_poly.pdbx_seq_one_letter_code
_entity_poly.pdbx_strand_id
1 'polypeptide(L)'
;MATPAGAQPAEARKIDEYGKIGHCDLTARLDNLALEVQNEPQSKALIVGFDQKGKAHSRADWNLKVSRFYLVNTRGIEPSRVATVNGGSMDIKEVVTELWLVPNGAEPPVPLPATDKYSAKDFSGEFDSYATDDQIYREMVEMGNTSTEIAQTEFAEKMKQQPDSNGYLVIRASKNSVLGAWRRIARRDEQLLQKDHNIEAQRLSSVNGGQTEGDYAEVQLWILPKSSPPPAGVKEQPEQALKESVRLNRLDTDGPEDEGAEQWILENIAEALRDNPRATVCLVARESMTLEIEDWADDSVAAEAASEPHPSVAEKASAPPAD
;
A
#
# COMPACT_ATOMS: atom_id res chain seq x y z
N MET A 1 46.86 -0.48 26.61
CA MET A 1 45.69 0.09 25.90
C MET A 1 44.52 0.01 26.87
N ALA A 2 44.02 1.17 27.33
CA ALA A 2 42.93 1.20 28.29
C ALA A 2 41.61 0.95 27.54
N THR A 3 40.86 -0.07 27.96
CA THR A 3 39.48 -0.29 27.53
C THR A 3 38.66 0.93 27.97
N PRO A 4 38.01 1.67 27.06
CA PRO A 4 37.19 2.80 27.47
C PRO A 4 36.09 2.31 28.41
N ALA A 5 35.90 3.03 29.52
CA ALA A 5 34.87 2.75 30.51
C ALA A 5 33.51 2.61 29.81
N GLY A 6 32.80 1.53 30.11
CA GLY A 6 31.58 1.12 29.41
C GLY A 6 30.55 2.24 29.35
N ALA A 7 30.34 2.80 28.16
CA ALA A 7 29.16 3.60 27.87
C ALA A 7 27.93 2.70 28.16
N GLN A 8 26.98 3.21 28.93
CA GLN A 8 25.70 2.54 29.09
C GLN A 8 25.12 2.26 27.69
N PRO A 9 24.57 1.06 27.45
CA PRO A 9 23.94 0.76 26.18
C PRO A 9 22.84 1.79 25.93
N ALA A 10 22.87 2.40 24.74
CA ALA A 10 21.88 3.39 24.37
C ALA A 10 20.49 2.72 24.34
N GLU A 11 19.49 3.38 24.94
CA GLU A 11 18.12 2.86 25.00
C GLU A 11 17.32 3.28 23.76
N ALA A 12 16.34 2.47 23.37
CA ALA A 12 15.40 2.85 22.32
C ALA A 12 14.56 4.05 22.78
N ARG A 13 14.38 5.05 21.91
CA ARG A 13 13.56 6.24 22.20
C ARG A 13 12.36 6.35 21.29
N LYS A 14 11.21 6.70 21.86
CA LYS A 14 10.02 7.06 21.08
C LYS A 14 10.19 8.45 20.53
N ILE A 15 10.07 8.59 19.22
CA ILE A 15 10.15 9.85 18.49
C ILE A 15 8.78 10.50 18.43
N ASP A 16 7.75 9.68 18.17
CA ASP A 16 6.40 10.17 17.93
C ASP A 16 5.34 9.09 18.17
N GLU A 17 4.10 9.52 18.31
CA GLU A 17 2.91 8.68 18.41
C GLU A 17 1.72 9.40 17.78
N TYR A 18 0.92 8.69 16.99
CA TYR A 18 -0.27 9.24 16.38
C TYR A 18 -1.38 8.21 16.16
N GLY A 19 -2.61 8.70 16.12
CA GLY A 19 -3.81 7.93 15.82
C GLY A 19 -4.20 7.99 14.34
N LYS A 20 -5.49 8.26 14.07
CA LYS A 20 -5.94 8.54 12.70
C LYS A 20 -5.53 9.97 12.29
N ILE A 21 -4.63 10.08 11.31
CA ILE A 21 -4.17 11.37 10.76
C ILE A 21 -4.30 11.39 9.23
N GLY A 22 -4.25 12.59 8.65
CA GLY A 22 -4.25 12.80 7.20
C GLY A 22 -2.91 12.44 6.54
N HIS A 23 -2.90 12.31 5.21
CA HIS A 23 -1.71 11.94 4.45
C HIS A 23 -0.54 12.92 4.66
N CYS A 24 -0.80 14.23 4.58
CA CYS A 24 0.24 15.26 4.75
C CYS A 24 0.90 15.20 6.14
N ASP A 25 0.09 15.02 7.20
CA ASP A 25 0.60 14.88 8.56
C ASP A 25 1.42 13.59 8.73
N LEU A 26 0.97 12.50 8.14
CA LEU A 26 1.70 11.23 8.14
C LEU A 26 3.08 11.40 7.51
N THR A 27 3.15 12.00 6.31
CA THR A 27 4.43 12.23 5.63
C THR A 27 5.36 13.14 6.41
N ALA A 28 4.84 14.22 7.03
CA ALA A 28 5.65 15.12 7.83
C ALA A 28 6.25 14.45 9.08
N ARG A 29 5.48 13.56 9.74
CA ARG A 29 5.97 12.78 10.89
C ARG A 29 7.03 11.75 10.48
N LEU A 30 6.85 11.12 9.33
CA LEU A 30 7.84 10.19 8.77
C LEU A 30 9.11 10.90 8.30
N ASP A 31 9.00 12.14 7.79
CA ASP A 31 10.16 12.98 7.48
C ASP A 31 11.00 13.26 8.73
N ASN A 32 10.35 13.59 9.85
CA ASN A 32 11.04 13.77 11.13
C ASN A 32 11.77 12.49 11.56
N LEU A 33 11.11 11.33 11.49
CA LEU A 33 11.76 10.05 11.79
C LEU A 33 12.95 9.77 10.83
N ALA A 34 12.82 10.06 9.55
CA ALA A 34 13.91 9.89 8.58
C ALA A 34 15.12 10.76 8.92
N LEU A 35 14.91 12.02 9.35
CA LEU A 35 15.97 12.91 9.81
C LEU A 35 16.70 12.34 11.03
N GLU A 36 15.98 11.81 12.02
CA GLU A 36 16.57 11.18 13.20
C GLU A 36 17.46 9.97 12.82
N VAL A 37 16.98 9.12 11.91
CA VAL A 37 17.72 7.95 11.41
C VAL A 37 18.97 8.38 10.61
N GLN A 38 18.91 9.47 9.86
CA GLN A 38 20.07 10.01 9.14
C GLN A 38 21.11 10.61 10.08
N ASN A 39 20.68 11.31 11.13
CA ASN A 39 21.55 11.88 12.16
C ASN A 39 22.24 10.82 13.02
N GLU A 40 21.63 9.64 13.17
CA GLU A 40 22.20 8.50 13.89
C GLU A 40 22.39 7.28 12.97
N PRO A 41 23.47 7.20 12.17
CA PRO A 41 23.66 6.16 11.15
C PRO A 41 23.68 4.71 11.66
N GLN A 42 23.92 4.51 12.95
CA GLN A 42 23.92 3.20 13.60
C GLN A 42 22.53 2.81 14.14
N SER A 43 21.58 3.74 14.18
CA SER A 43 20.24 3.49 14.69
C SER A 43 19.31 2.97 13.58
N LYS A 44 18.23 2.32 13.98
CA LYS A 44 17.15 1.85 13.10
C LYS A 44 15.85 2.56 13.42
N ALA A 45 15.03 2.81 12.40
CA ALA A 45 13.63 3.12 12.58
C ALA A 45 12.87 1.86 12.96
N LEU A 46 12.05 1.93 14.00
CA LEU A 46 11.05 0.93 14.32
C LEU A 46 9.67 1.59 14.32
N ILE A 47 8.78 1.08 13.50
CA ILE A 47 7.38 1.54 13.44
C ILE A 47 6.52 0.45 14.07
N VAL A 48 5.74 0.81 15.08
CA VAL A 48 4.85 -0.14 15.77
C VAL A 48 3.41 0.29 15.54
N GLY A 49 2.59 -0.60 15.01
CA GLY A 49 1.17 -0.36 14.75
C GLY A 49 0.32 -1.19 15.69
N PHE A 50 -0.67 -0.56 16.32
CA PHE A 50 -1.62 -1.21 17.22
C PHE A 50 -3.04 -1.01 16.71
N ASP A 51 -3.80 -2.10 16.62
CA ASP A 51 -5.20 -2.05 16.21
C ASP A 51 -6.16 -1.92 17.38
N GLN A 52 -7.39 -1.52 17.06
CA GLN A 52 -8.50 -1.60 17.99
C GLN A 52 -8.97 -3.07 18.14
N LYS A 53 -9.14 -3.51 19.38
CA LYS A 53 -9.68 -4.84 19.70
C LYS A 53 -11.05 -5.07 19.04
N GLY A 54 -11.20 -6.23 18.40
CA GLY A 54 -12.48 -6.67 17.81
C GLY A 54 -12.77 -6.15 16.40
N LYS A 55 -11.85 -5.43 15.76
CA LYS A 55 -11.96 -5.07 14.34
C LYS A 55 -11.14 -6.03 13.47
N ALA A 56 -11.75 -6.49 12.37
CA ALA A 56 -11.21 -7.52 11.49
C ALA A 56 -10.19 -7.02 10.45
N HIS A 57 -9.99 -5.71 10.34
CA HIS A 57 -9.08 -5.12 9.36
C HIS A 57 -8.07 -4.22 10.06
N SER A 58 -6.80 -4.59 9.95
CA SER A 58 -5.69 -3.94 10.63
C SER A 58 -5.30 -2.67 9.89
N ARG A 59 -5.97 -1.55 10.21
CA ARG A 59 -5.51 -0.23 9.79
C ARG A 59 -4.06 0.00 10.24
N ALA A 60 -3.63 -0.64 11.34
CA ALA A 60 -2.24 -0.69 11.74
C ALA A 60 -1.34 -1.29 10.65
N ASP A 61 -1.66 -2.45 10.08
CA ASP A 61 -0.83 -3.07 9.04
C ASP A 61 -0.75 -2.18 7.79
N TRP A 62 -1.85 -1.50 7.43
CA TRP A 62 -1.82 -0.50 6.36
C TRP A 62 -0.84 0.65 6.67
N ASN A 63 -0.93 1.23 7.87
CA ASN A 63 -0.02 2.29 8.29
C ASN A 63 1.43 1.81 8.28
N LEU A 64 1.71 0.61 8.81
CA LEU A 64 3.04 0.01 8.82
C LEU A 64 3.62 -0.11 7.39
N LYS A 65 2.82 -0.64 6.45
CA LYS A 65 3.21 -0.77 5.04
C LYS A 65 3.51 0.58 4.40
N VAL A 66 2.60 1.53 4.50
CA VAL A 66 2.77 2.89 3.92
C VAL A 66 3.97 3.60 4.53
N SER A 67 4.10 3.58 5.85
CA SER A 67 5.21 4.24 6.55
C SER A 67 6.56 3.64 6.15
N ARG A 68 6.67 2.31 6.09
CA ARG A 68 7.89 1.65 5.64
C ARG A 68 8.20 2.00 4.20
N PHE A 69 7.21 1.87 3.30
CA PHE A 69 7.37 2.18 1.89
C PHE A 69 7.86 3.61 1.69
N TYR A 70 7.27 4.58 2.39
CA TYR A 70 7.68 5.99 2.31
C TYR A 70 9.12 6.20 2.77
N LEU A 71 9.51 5.64 3.92
CA LEU A 71 10.88 5.79 4.44
C LEU A 71 11.92 5.17 3.49
N VAL A 72 11.61 4.00 2.91
CA VAL A 72 12.53 3.30 2.02
C VAL A 72 12.58 3.93 0.64
N ASN A 73 11.43 4.09 -0.02
CA ASN A 73 11.37 4.46 -1.43
C ASN A 73 11.36 5.97 -1.66
N THR A 74 10.77 6.75 -0.76
CA THR A 74 10.73 8.22 -0.88
C THR A 74 11.90 8.88 -0.18
N ARG A 75 12.26 8.41 1.02
CA ARG A 75 13.35 9.00 1.84
C ARG A 75 14.70 8.32 1.66
N GLY A 76 14.76 7.22 0.93
CA GLY A 76 16.02 6.51 0.63
C GLY A 76 16.67 5.87 1.86
N ILE A 77 15.92 5.62 2.93
CA ILE A 77 16.45 4.91 4.09
C ILE A 77 16.68 3.45 3.70
N GLU A 78 17.86 2.94 4.01
CA GLU A 78 18.23 1.57 3.68
C GLU A 78 17.23 0.56 4.32
N PRO A 79 16.68 -0.40 3.55
CA PRO A 79 15.63 -1.31 4.03
C PRO A 79 15.93 -2.02 5.35
N SER A 80 17.18 -2.42 5.62
CA SER A 80 17.55 -3.11 6.86
C SER A 80 17.59 -2.20 8.10
N ARG A 81 17.48 -0.88 7.89
CA ARG A 81 17.34 0.15 8.92
C ARG A 81 15.90 0.54 9.23
N VAL A 82 14.90 -0.07 8.58
CA VAL A 82 13.48 0.17 8.87
C VAL A 82 12.80 -1.15 9.21
N ALA A 83 12.37 -1.29 10.47
CA ALA A 83 11.60 -2.42 10.95
C ALA A 83 10.15 -2.00 11.23
N THR A 84 9.21 -2.91 10.99
CA THR A 84 7.79 -2.74 11.32
C THR A 84 7.33 -3.87 12.24
N VAL A 85 6.45 -3.56 13.19
CA VAL A 85 5.87 -4.53 14.12
C VAL A 85 4.38 -4.27 14.28
N ASN A 86 3.57 -5.30 14.08
CA ASN A 86 2.19 -5.30 14.54
C ASN A 86 2.21 -5.59 16.05
N GLY A 87 1.91 -4.58 16.85
CA GLY A 87 1.86 -4.65 18.31
C GLY A 87 0.61 -5.33 18.86
N GLY A 88 -0.24 -5.88 17.98
CA GLY A 88 -1.48 -6.54 18.31
C GLY A 88 -2.66 -5.58 18.45
N SER A 89 -3.75 -6.09 19.03
CA SER A 89 -4.95 -5.28 19.29
C SER A 89 -5.02 -4.85 20.75
N MET A 90 -5.27 -3.56 20.97
CA MET A 90 -5.45 -2.96 22.30
C MET A 90 -6.89 -2.47 22.50
N ASP A 91 -7.27 -2.26 23.77
CA ASP A 91 -8.56 -1.63 24.12
C ASP A 91 -8.48 -0.10 23.96
N ILE A 92 -8.24 0.33 22.72
CA ILE A 92 -8.06 1.72 22.31
C ILE A 92 -9.22 2.16 21.41
N LYS A 93 -9.53 3.45 21.43
CA LYS A 93 -10.63 4.01 20.63
C LYS A 93 -10.31 4.05 19.13
N GLU A 94 -9.04 4.24 18.80
CA GLU A 94 -8.53 4.39 17.45
C GLU A 94 -7.23 3.60 17.28
N VAL A 95 -6.86 3.30 16.04
CA VAL A 95 -5.53 2.75 15.69
C VAL A 95 -4.45 3.68 16.26
N VAL A 96 -3.36 3.12 16.78
CA VAL A 96 -2.20 3.89 17.24
C VAL A 96 -0.96 3.44 16.46
N THR A 97 -0.14 4.37 16.03
CA THR A 97 1.16 4.10 15.43
C THR A 97 2.23 4.83 16.22
N GLU A 98 3.25 4.10 16.68
CA GLU A 98 4.40 4.64 17.37
C GLU A 98 5.62 4.62 16.46
N LEU A 99 6.40 5.69 16.50
CA LEU A 99 7.66 5.84 15.79
C LEU A 99 8.80 5.80 16.79
N TRP A 100 9.73 4.87 16.61
CA TRP A 100 10.86 4.66 17.50
C TRP A 100 12.18 4.74 16.76
N LEU A 101 13.20 5.26 17.45
CA LEU A 101 14.59 5.14 17.04
C LEU A 101 15.29 4.16 17.98
N VAL A 102 15.87 3.11 17.39
CA VAL A 102 16.48 1.99 18.11
C VAL A 102 17.97 1.96 17.78
N PRO A 103 18.86 2.39 18.70
CA PRO A 103 20.30 2.30 18.52
C PRO A 103 20.77 0.85 18.31
N ASN A 104 21.91 0.66 17.65
CA ASN A 104 22.49 -0.67 17.47
C ASN A 104 22.76 -1.34 18.83
N GLY A 105 22.24 -2.56 19.02
CA GLY A 105 22.36 -3.32 20.27
C GLY A 105 21.36 -2.94 21.37
N ALA A 106 20.51 -1.93 21.16
CA ALA A 106 19.41 -1.62 22.07
C ALA A 106 18.29 -2.66 21.97
N GLU A 107 17.64 -2.95 23.09
CA GLU A 107 16.44 -3.78 23.09
C GLU A 107 15.25 -2.96 22.54
N PRO A 108 14.48 -3.49 21.56
CA PRO A 108 13.34 -2.79 21.02
C PRO A 108 12.20 -2.73 22.07
N PRO A 109 11.38 -1.66 22.08
CA PRO A 109 10.26 -1.49 23.01
C PRO A 109 9.19 -2.57 22.88
N VAL A 110 9.09 -3.19 21.71
CA VAL A 110 8.22 -4.33 21.41
C VAL A 110 9.08 -5.41 20.77
N PRO A 111 8.93 -6.69 21.16
CA PRO A 111 9.67 -7.79 20.55
C PRO A 111 9.50 -7.78 19.02
N LEU A 112 10.63 -7.79 18.31
CA LEU A 112 10.61 -7.95 16.86
C LEU A 112 10.14 -9.38 16.51
N PRO A 113 9.38 -9.57 15.42
CA PRO A 113 9.04 -10.91 14.95
C PRO A 113 10.33 -11.69 14.66
N ALA A 114 10.35 -12.97 15.05
CA ALA A 114 11.50 -13.86 14.85
C ALA A 114 11.93 -13.97 13.37
N THR A 115 10.97 -13.78 12.47
CA THR A 115 11.18 -13.72 11.02
C THR A 115 10.55 -12.44 10.48
N ASP A 116 11.33 -11.35 10.53
CA ASP A 116 10.99 -10.18 9.74
C ASP A 116 11.19 -10.52 8.25
N LYS A 117 10.08 -10.65 7.54
CA LYS A 117 10.03 -10.97 6.11
C LYS A 117 10.84 -10.00 5.25
N TYR A 118 11.04 -8.76 5.71
CA TYR A 118 11.82 -7.75 5.01
C TYR A 118 13.32 -7.97 5.20
N SER A 119 13.80 -8.24 6.41
CA SER A 119 15.23 -8.46 6.68
C SER A 119 15.75 -9.86 6.41
N ALA A 120 14.89 -10.89 6.38
CA ALA A 120 15.32 -12.26 6.16
C ALA A 120 15.91 -12.47 4.76
N LYS A 121 17.24 -12.64 4.65
CA LYS A 121 17.92 -12.86 3.36
C LYS A 121 17.27 -14.01 2.56
N ASP A 122 16.87 -15.08 3.25
CA ASP A 122 16.30 -16.29 2.67
C ASP A 122 14.84 -16.52 3.11
N PHE A 123 13.99 -15.50 2.97
CA PHE A 123 12.54 -15.61 3.13
C PHE A 123 11.91 -16.65 2.18
N SER A 124 11.00 -17.47 2.70
CA SER A 124 10.17 -18.41 1.93
C SER A 124 8.78 -18.51 2.58
N GLY A 125 7.73 -18.15 1.85
CA GLY A 125 6.35 -18.16 2.32
C GLY A 125 5.47 -17.09 1.67
N GLU A 126 4.31 -16.82 2.28
CA GLU A 126 3.43 -15.72 1.91
C GLU A 126 4.12 -14.39 2.29
N PHE A 127 4.54 -13.65 1.27
CA PHE A 127 5.21 -12.37 1.46
C PHE A 127 4.21 -11.27 1.80
N ASP A 128 3.15 -11.14 1.02
CA ASP A 128 2.10 -10.16 1.31
C ASP A 128 0.77 -10.54 0.65
N SER A 129 -0.30 -9.82 0.99
CA SER A 129 -1.58 -9.92 0.31
C SER A 129 -2.28 -8.55 0.20
N TYR A 130 -3.12 -8.43 -0.83
CA TYR A 130 -3.98 -7.27 -1.03
C TYR A 130 -5.32 -7.68 -1.65
N ALA A 131 -6.34 -6.90 -1.34
CA ALA A 131 -7.61 -6.96 -2.04
C ALA A 131 -7.54 -6.12 -3.32
N THR A 132 -8.13 -6.62 -4.38
CA THR A 132 -8.26 -5.92 -5.67
C THR A 132 -9.66 -6.20 -6.21
N ASP A 133 -10.24 -5.24 -6.90
CA ASP A 133 -11.43 -5.55 -7.68
C ASP A 133 -11.07 -6.48 -8.86
N ASP A 134 -12.11 -7.09 -9.43
CA ASP A 134 -12.01 -7.71 -10.75
C ASP A 134 -12.12 -6.68 -11.88
N GLN A 135 -12.20 -5.40 -11.53
CA GLN A 135 -12.38 -4.30 -12.46
C GLN A 135 -11.05 -3.94 -13.11
N ILE A 136 -11.20 -3.39 -14.31
CA ILE A 136 -10.11 -3.24 -15.27
C ILE A 136 -9.50 -1.82 -15.18
N TYR A 137 -10.04 -0.97 -14.29
CA TYR A 137 -9.60 0.41 -14.16
C TYR A 137 -8.42 0.53 -13.21
N ARG A 138 -7.37 1.23 -13.64
CA ARG A 138 -6.33 1.70 -12.73
C ARG A 138 -6.92 2.87 -11.98
N GLU A 139 -7.32 2.66 -10.74
CA GLU A 139 -7.73 3.76 -9.87
C GLU A 139 -6.57 4.76 -9.83
N MET A 140 -6.74 5.90 -10.52
CA MET A 140 -5.83 7.03 -10.39
C MET A 140 -6.05 7.57 -8.99
N VAL A 141 -5.31 7.02 -8.04
CA VAL A 141 -5.33 7.56 -6.68
C VAL A 141 -4.64 8.90 -6.77
N GLU A 142 -5.46 9.95 -6.67
CA GLU A 142 -5.08 11.34 -6.83
C GLU A 142 -3.92 11.74 -5.90
N MET A 143 -3.64 10.94 -4.85
CA MET A 143 -2.61 11.20 -3.86
C MET A 143 -2.02 9.88 -3.27
N GLY A 144 -1.13 9.21 -4.00
CA GLY A 144 -0.20 8.21 -3.44
C GLY A 144 -0.27 6.79 -4.01
N ASN A 145 0.68 5.94 -3.62
CA ASN A 145 0.72 4.54 -4.06
C ASN A 145 -0.41 3.74 -3.41
N THR A 146 -1.08 2.91 -4.21
CA THR A 146 -2.09 1.96 -3.72
C THR A 146 -1.47 0.87 -2.84
N SER A 147 -2.31 0.16 -2.09
CA SER A 147 -1.85 -1.04 -1.37
C SER A 147 -1.27 -2.11 -2.29
N THR A 148 -1.85 -2.23 -3.50
CA THR A 148 -1.35 -3.06 -4.58
C THR A 148 0.06 -2.66 -5.00
N GLU A 149 0.28 -1.38 -5.32
CA GLU A 149 1.59 -0.88 -5.77
C GLU A 149 2.67 -1.02 -4.70
N ILE A 150 2.32 -0.77 -3.42
CA ILE A 150 3.23 -0.98 -2.29
C ILE A 150 3.63 -2.46 -2.19
N ALA A 151 2.64 -3.37 -2.15
CA ALA A 151 2.87 -4.80 -2.02
C ALA A 151 3.70 -5.36 -3.20
N GLN A 152 3.36 -4.97 -4.43
CA GLN A 152 4.08 -5.38 -5.64
C GLN A 152 5.52 -4.86 -5.67
N THR A 153 5.75 -3.61 -5.28
CA THR A 153 7.10 -3.03 -5.21
C THR A 153 7.95 -3.77 -4.19
N GLU A 154 7.45 -3.96 -2.97
CA GLU A 154 8.20 -4.65 -1.91
C GLU A 154 8.48 -6.11 -2.26
N PHE A 155 7.50 -6.79 -2.89
CA PHE A 155 7.66 -8.15 -3.38
C PHE A 155 8.73 -8.24 -4.47
N ALA A 156 8.73 -7.33 -5.43
CA ALA A 156 9.70 -7.31 -6.50
C ALA A 156 11.12 -7.05 -5.98
N GLU A 157 11.30 -6.11 -5.05
CA GLU A 157 12.59 -5.88 -4.40
C GLU A 157 13.08 -7.14 -3.66
N LYS A 158 12.18 -7.85 -2.98
CA LYS A 158 12.54 -9.11 -2.33
C LYS A 158 12.96 -10.20 -3.33
N MET A 159 12.23 -10.32 -4.43
CA MET A 159 12.55 -11.23 -5.54
C MET A 159 13.90 -10.93 -6.19
N LYS A 160 14.30 -9.66 -6.30
CA LYS A 160 15.63 -9.26 -6.81
C LYS A 160 16.76 -9.67 -5.86
N GLN A 161 16.51 -9.64 -4.55
CA GLN A 161 17.49 -10.07 -3.54
C GLN A 161 17.68 -11.60 -3.50
N GLN A 162 16.72 -12.36 -4.05
CA GLN A 162 16.70 -13.82 -4.03
C GLN A 162 16.60 -14.42 -5.44
N PRO A 163 17.68 -14.40 -6.25
CA PRO A 163 17.63 -14.87 -7.63
C PRO A 163 17.23 -16.35 -7.79
N ASP A 164 17.44 -17.16 -6.74
CA ASP A 164 17.09 -18.58 -6.70
C ASP A 164 15.67 -18.87 -6.19
N SER A 165 14.82 -17.84 -6.11
CA SER A 165 13.39 -17.94 -5.75
C SER A 165 12.48 -17.70 -6.95
N ASN A 166 11.31 -18.34 -6.91
CA ASN A 166 10.15 -18.05 -7.75
C ASN A 166 9.10 -17.27 -6.96
N GLY A 167 8.41 -16.38 -7.65
CA GLY A 167 7.28 -15.63 -7.18
C GLY A 167 5.98 -16.30 -7.62
N TYR A 168 5.08 -16.55 -6.67
CA TYR A 168 3.74 -17.06 -6.97
C TYR A 168 2.70 -16.01 -6.65
N LEU A 169 1.81 -15.76 -7.60
CA LEU A 169 0.59 -14.99 -7.39
C LEU A 169 -0.53 -16.00 -7.15
N VAL A 170 -1.09 -16.04 -5.95
CA VAL A 170 -2.27 -16.85 -5.64
C VAL A 170 -3.49 -15.94 -5.66
N ILE A 171 -4.34 -16.10 -6.66
CA ILE A 171 -5.48 -15.21 -6.87
C ILE A 171 -6.76 -15.94 -6.45
N ARG A 172 -7.49 -15.36 -5.50
CA ARG A 172 -8.84 -15.80 -5.14
C ARG A 172 -9.83 -14.80 -5.68
N ALA A 173 -10.66 -15.23 -6.62
CA ALA A 173 -11.69 -14.37 -7.20
C ALA A 173 -12.75 -14.03 -6.15
N SER A 174 -13.39 -12.86 -6.23
CA SER A 174 -14.53 -12.57 -5.36
C SER A 174 -15.71 -13.49 -5.68
N LYS A 175 -16.65 -13.65 -4.75
CA LYS A 175 -17.85 -14.47 -4.95
C LYS A 175 -18.68 -14.08 -6.19
N ASN A 176 -18.63 -12.79 -6.57
CA ASN A 176 -19.36 -12.21 -7.70
C ASN A 176 -18.48 -11.96 -8.92
N SER A 177 -17.21 -12.39 -8.88
CA SER A 177 -16.29 -12.22 -9.99
C SER A 177 -16.77 -13.00 -11.21
N VAL A 178 -16.53 -12.41 -12.37
CA VAL A 178 -16.85 -13.06 -13.65
C VAL A 178 -15.87 -14.21 -13.92
N LEU A 179 -16.26 -15.15 -14.78
CA LEU A 179 -15.38 -16.22 -15.24
C LEU A 179 -14.06 -15.66 -15.79
N GLY A 180 -12.93 -16.29 -15.50
CA GLY A 180 -11.61 -15.81 -15.92
C GLY A 180 -11.04 -14.67 -15.07
N ALA A 181 -11.73 -14.16 -14.04
CA ALA A 181 -11.25 -13.02 -13.25
C ALA A 181 -9.85 -13.27 -12.67
N TRP A 182 -9.60 -14.45 -12.11
CA TRP A 182 -8.28 -14.75 -11.55
C TRP A 182 -7.16 -14.69 -12.60
N ARG A 183 -7.42 -15.08 -13.85
CA ARG A 183 -6.44 -15.05 -14.96
C ARG A 183 -6.16 -13.63 -15.41
N ARG A 184 -7.19 -12.79 -15.49
CA ARG A 184 -7.03 -11.37 -15.85
C ARG A 184 -6.24 -10.62 -14.78
N ILE A 185 -6.57 -10.82 -13.51
CA ILE A 185 -5.83 -10.28 -12.37
C ILE A 185 -4.38 -10.78 -12.39
N ALA A 186 -4.17 -12.09 -12.54
CA ALA A 186 -2.85 -12.70 -12.64
C ALA A 186 -2.01 -12.04 -13.74
N ARG A 187 -2.53 -11.96 -14.96
CA ARG A 187 -1.82 -11.37 -16.10
C ARG A 187 -1.50 -9.90 -15.87
N ARG A 188 -2.47 -9.12 -15.40
CA ARG A 188 -2.27 -7.70 -15.07
C ARG A 188 -1.10 -7.55 -14.10
N ASP A 189 -1.13 -8.28 -13.00
CA ASP A 189 -0.14 -8.16 -11.94
C ASP A 189 1.23 -8.73 -12.37
N GLU A 190 1.26 -9.84 -13.11
CA GLU A 190 2.49 -10.37 -13.72
C GLU A 190 3.12 -9.38 -14.71
N GLN A 191 2.31 -8.70 -15.53
CA GLN A 191 2.80 -7.68 -16.46
C GLN A 191 3.33 -6.45 -15.75
N LEU A 192 2.66 -5.97 -14.69
CA LEU A 192 3.16 -4.87 -13.86
C LEU A 192 4.50 -5.24 -13.21
N LEU A 193 4.60 -6.43 -12.62
CA LEU A 193 5.86 -6.93 -12.06
C LEU A 193 6.99 -7.07 -13.10
N GLN A 194 6.66 -7.48 -14.32
CA GLN A 194 7.63 -7.57 -15.41
C GLN A 194 8.06 -6.19 -15.91
N LYS A 195 7.10 -5.33 -16.26
CA LYS A 195 7.34 -4.05 -16.93
C LYS A 195 7.88 -3.00 -15.98
N ASP A 196 7.25 -2.84 -14.83
CA ASP A 196 7.51 -1.72 -13.92
C ASP A 196 8.60 -2.09 -12.91
N HIS A 197 8.74 -3.38 -12.60
CA HIS A 197 9.71 -3.86 -11.61
C HIS A 197 10.83 -4.75 -12.16
N ASN A 198 10.86 -5.03 -13.48
CA ASN A 198 11.89 -5.83 -14.14
C ASN A 198 12.05 -7.25 -13.58
N ILE A 199 10.95 -7.90 -13.17
CA ILE A 199 10.98 -9.31 -12.78
C ILE A 199 10.85 -10.18 -14.03
N GLU A 200 11.76 -11.14 -14.21
CA GLU A 200 11.72 -12.05 -15.36
C GLU A 200 10.44 -12.90 -15.36
N ALA A 201 9.76 -13.01 -16.50
CA ALA A 201 8.52 -13.77 -16.64
C ALA A 201 8.63 -15.22 -16.13
N GLN A 202 9.75 -15.88 -16.40
CA GLN A 202 10.02 -17.26 -15.97
C GLN A 202 10.16 -17.45 -14.45
N ARG A 203 10.25 -16.34 -13.70
CA ARG A 203 10.31 -16.33 -12.23
C ARG A 203 8.95 -16.07 -11.59
N LEU A 204 7.92 -15.83 -12.39
CA LEU A 204 6.56 -15.60 -11.92
C LEU A 204 5.67 -16.77 -12.32
N SER A 205 4.70 -17.08 -11.49
CA SER A 205 3.68 -18.08 -11.77
C SER A 205 2.39 -17.70 -11.05
N SER A 206 1.26 -17.85 -11.72
CA SER A 206 -0.06 -17.61 -11.13
C SER A 206 -0.78 -18.92 -10.81
N VAL A 207 -1.58 -18.89 -9.74
CA VAL A 207 -2.34 -20.04 -9.25
C VAL A 207 -3.76 -19.59 -8.96
N ASN A 208 -4.74 -20.34 -9.46
CA ASN A 208 -6.14 -20.15 -9.09
C ASN A 208 -6.36 -20.63 -7.65
N GLY A 209 -6.47 -19.70 -6.71
CA GLY A 209 -6.74 -19.97 -5.31
C GLY A 209 -8.20 -20.23 -4.98
N GLY A 210 -9.09 -20.23 -5.98
CA GLY A 210 -10.53 -20.42 -5.82
C GLY A 210 -11.26 -19.09 -5.64
N GLN A 211 -12.25 -19.09 -4.76
CA GLN A 211 -13.05 -17.91 -4.44
C GLN A 211 -12.82 -17.47 -2.99
N THR A 212 -12.92 -16.17 -2.74
CA THR A 212 -13.01 -15.59 -1.40
C THR A 212 -14.46 -15.22 -1.08
N GLU A 213 -14.81 -15.21 0.20
CA GLU A 213 -16.11 -14.77 0.71
C GLU A 213 -16.30 -13.24 0.58
N GLY A 214 -15.19 -12.52 0.41
CA GLY A 214 -15.17 -11.07 0.25
C GLY A 214 -15.79 -10.58 -1.05
N ASP A 215 -16.14 -9.30 -1.07
CA ASP A 215 -16.66 -8.63 -2.27
C ASP A 215 -15.55 -8.31 -3.29
N TYR A 216 -14.29 -8.35 -2.86
CA TYR A 216 -13.09 -8.12 -3.68
C TYR A 216 -12.33 -9.42 -3.89
N ALA A 217 -11.62 -9.51 -5.02
CA ALA A 217 -10.63 -10.55 -5.20
C ALA A 217 -9.46 -10.33 -4.24
N GLU A 218 -8.76 -11.40 -3.89
CA GLU A 218 -7.57 -11.37 -3.07
C GLU A 218 -6.39 -11.87 -3.90
N VAL A 219 -5.28 -11.14 -3.88
CA VAL A 219 -4.01 -11.59 -4.42
C VAL A 219 -3.06 -11.80 -3.26
N GLN A 220 -2.54 -13.01 -3.13
CA GLN A 220 -1.41 -13.29 -2.24
C GLN A 220 -0.14 -13.41 -3.06
N LEU A 221 0.88 -12.71 -2.63
CA LEU A 221 2.22 -12.73 -3.17
C LEU A 221 3.07 -13.68 -2.34
N TRP A 222 3.57 -14.74 -2.96
CA TRP A 222 4.38 -15.76 -2.32
C TRP A 222 5.76 -15.80 -2.93
N ILE A 223 6.78 -16.00 -2.09
CA ILE A 223 8.16 -16.21 -2.52
C ILE A 223 8.58 -17.58 -2.04
N LEU A 224 8.99 -18.46 -2.96
CA LEU A 224 9.40 -19.82 -2.65
C LEU A 224 10.70 -20.17 -3.40
N PRO A 225 11.51 -21.13 -2.91
CA PRO A 225 12.65 -21.64 -3.66
C PRO A 225 12.25 -22.09 -5.08
N LYS A 226 13.14 -21.91 -6.06
CA LYS A 226 12.86 -22.19 -7.48
C LYS A 226 12.38 -23.62 -7.78
N SER A 227 12.76 -24.59 -6.95
CA SER A 227 12.36 -26.00 -7.09
C SER A 227 11.09 -26.36 -6.31
N SER A 228 10.52 -25.43 -5.55
CA SER A 228 9.33 -25.67 -4.75
C SER A 228 8.09 -25.78 -5.64
N PRO A 229 7.12 -26.64 -5.30
CA PRO A 229 5.81 -26.59 -5.92
C PRO A 229 5.09 -25.28 -5.55
N PRO A 230 3.94 -24.98 -6.19
CA PRO A 230 3.05 -23.92 -5.73
C PRO A 230 2.73 -24.01 -4.23
N PRO A 231 2.37 -22.89 -3.57
CA PRO A 231 2.09 -22.85 -2.14
C PRO A 231 1.17 -23.97 -1.65
N ALA A 232 1.61 -24.68 -0.61
CA ALA A 232 0.86 -25.81 -0.05
C ALA A 232 -0.52 -25.36 0.43
N GLY A 233 -1.55 -26.16 0.14
CA GLY A 233 -2.94 -25.86 0.52
C GLY A 233 -3.73 -25.06 -0.52
N VAL A 234 -3.07 -24.52 -1.55
CA VAL A 234 -3.75 -23.91 -2.69
C VAL A 234 -4.10 -25.02 -3.69
N LYS A 235 -5.33 -25.56 -3.59
CA LYS A 235 -5.85 -26.48 -4.60
C LYS A 235 -6.43 -25.67 -5.74
N GLU A 236 -5.89 -25.87 -6.93
CA GLU A 236 -6.46 -25.31 -8.15
C GLU A 236 -7.92 -25.73 -8.27
N GLN A 237 -8.82 -24.75 -8.21
CA GLN A 237 -10.25 -25.02 -8.32
C GLN A 237 -10.68 -24.92 -9.78
N PRO A 238 -11.49 -25.85 -10.30
CA PRO A 238 -12.06 -25.69 -11.61
C PRO A 238 -12.96 -24.45 -11.62
N GLU A 239 -12.84 -23.68 -12.69
CA GLU A 239 -13.67 -22.49 -12.91
C GLU A 239 -15.15 -22.89 -13.02
N GLN A 240 -16.02 -22.26 -12.24
CA GLN A 240 -17.45 -22.55 -12.28
C GLN A 240 -18.10 -21.84 -13.47
N ALA A 241 -18.86 -22.58 -14.29
CA ALA A 241 -19.61 -21.99 -15.40
C ALA A 241 -20.59 -20.91 -14.89
N LEU A 242 -20.70 -19.82 -15.66
CA LEU A 242 -21.64 -18.73 -15.38
C LEU A 242 -23.08 -19.27 -15.38
N LYS A 243 -23.80 -19.04 -14.29
CA LYS A 243 -25.22 -19.40 -14.16
C LYS A 243 -26.16 -18.23 -14.43
N GLU A 244 -25.64 -17.02 -14.35
CA GLU A 244 -26.37 -15.77 -14.53
C GLU A 244 -25.50 -14.74 -15.27
N SER A 245 -26.14 -13.67 -15.74
CA SER A 245 -25.44 -12.54 -16.34
C SER A 245 -24.63 -11.82 -15.28
N VAL A 246 -23.32 -11.68 -15.51
CA VAL A 246 -22.43 -10.93 -14.62
C VAL A 246 -21.87 -9.72 -15.37
N ARG A 247 -21.78 -8.58 -14.69
CA ARG A 247 -21.18 -7.38 -15.26
C ARG A 247 -19.66 -7.57 -15.34
N LEU A 248 -19.12 -7.71 -16.56
CA LEU A 248 -17.69 -7.91 -16.80
C LEU A 248 -16.85 -6.71 -16.37
N ASN A 249 -17.33 -5.51 -16.65
CA ASN A 249 -16.63 -4.29 -16.33
C ASN A 249 -17.58 -3.08 -16.36
N ARG A 250 -17.10 -1.96 -15.82
CA ARG A 250 -17.68 -0.63 -16.00
C ARG A 250 -16.53 0.30 -16.39
N LEU A 251 -16.67 0.97 -17.53
CA LEU A 251 -15.80 2.07 -17.88
C LEU A 251 -16.58 3.34 -17.59
N ASP A 252 -16.19 4.04 -16.53
CA ASP A 252 -16.63 5.40 -16.29
C ASP A 252 -15.62 6.30 -17.00
N THR A 253 -15.99 6.87 -18.15
CA THR A 253 -15.16 7.81 -18.91
C THR A 253 -15.30 9.23 -18.36
N ASP A 254 -15.30 9.37 -17.04
CA ASP A 254 -15.29 10.69 -16.40
C ASP A 254 -13.84 11.21 -16.43
N GLY A 255 -13.40 11.68 -17.60
CA GLY A 255 -12.02 12.09 -17.82
C GLY A 255 -11.63 12.21 -19.30
N PRO A 256 -10.39 12.63 -19.60
CA PRO A 256 -9.87 12.58 -20.96
C PRO A 256 -9.85 11.14 -21.46
N GLU A 257 -10.05 10.96 -22.77
CA GLU A 257 -10.02 9.64 -23.43
C GLU A 257 -8.70 8.92 -23.10
N ASP A 258 -8.80 7.73 -22.49
CA ASP A 258 -7.69 6.82 -22.26
C ASP A 258 -7.81 5.63 -23.23
N GLU A 259 -7.28 5.81 -24.45
CA GLU A 259 -7.27 4.79 -25.49
C GLU A 259 -6.64 3.46 -25.00
N GLY A 260 -5.69 3.53 -24.07
CA GLY A 260 -5.04 2.37 -23.49
C GLY A 260 -6.00 1.57 -22.60
N ALA A 261 -6.77 2.25 -21.76
CA ALA A 261 -7.80 1.64 -20.95
C ALA A 261 -8.89 0.98 -21.81
N GLU A 262 -9.37 1.67 -22.86
CA GLU A 262 -10.38 1.13 -23.77
C GLU A 262 -9.91 -0.12 -24.50
N GLN A 263 -8.72 -0.07 -25.12
CA GLN A 263 -8.15 -1.22 -25.81
C GLN A 263 -8.02 -2.42 -24.87
N TRP A 264 -7.47 -2.19 -23.69
CA TRP A 264 -7.27 -3.23 -22.69
C TRP A 264 -8.61 -3.84 -22.23
N ILE A 265 -9.67 -3.05 -22.05
CA ILE A 265 -11.02 -3.57 -21.73
C ILE A 265 -11.54 -4.48 -22.83
N LEU A 266 -11.43 -4.05 -24.09
CA LEU A 266 -11.91 -4.84 -25.24
C LEU A 266 -11.13 -6.15 -25.38
N GLU A 267 -9.81 -6.12 -25.14
CA GLU A 267 -8.97 -7.32 -25.12
C GLU A 267 -9.41 -8.31 -24.03
N ASN A 268 -9.71 -7.82 -22.83
CA ASN A 268 -10.21 -8.65 -21.72
C ASN A 268 -11.61 -9.22 -21.98
N ILE A 269 -12.51 -8.45 -22.60
CA ILE A 269 -13.83 -8.95 -23.03
C ILE A 269 -13.66 -10.04 -24.08
N ALA A 270 -12.81 -9.80 -25.08
CA ALA A 270 -12.53 -10.78 -26.13
C ALA A 270 -11.95 -12.08 -25.56
N GLU A 271 -11.09 -11.99 -24.56
CA GLU A 271 -10.58 -13.17 -23.86
C GLU A 271 -11.67 -13.94 -23.11
N ALA A 272 -12.49 -13.25 -22.30
CA ALA A 272 -13.59 -13.89 -21.59
C ALA A 272 -14.53 -14.66 -22.57
N LEU A 273 -14.73 -14.12 -23.78
CA LEU A 273 -15.48 -14.79 -24.85
C LEU A 273 -14.73 -16.00 -25.46
N ARG A 274 -13.40 -15.95 -25.60
CA ARG A 274 -12.61 -17.09 -26.10
C ARG A 274 -12.63 -18.26 -25.13
N ASP A 275 -12.55 -17.96 -23.84
CA ASP A 275 -12.58 -18.98 -22.77
C ASP A 275 -13.95 -19.63 -22.60
N ASN A 276 -15.00 -18.87 -22.91
CA ASN A 276 -16.37 -19.34 -22.84
C ASN A 276 -17.08 -19.10 -24.17
N PRO A 277 -16.94 -20.02 -25.15
CA PRO A 277 -17.52 -19.85 -26.48
C PRO A 277 -19.07 -19.84 -26.48
N ARG A 278 -19.70 -20.10 -25.33
CA ARG A 278 -21.15 -20.02 -25.13
C ARG A 278 -21.60 -18.71 -24.47
N ALA A 279 -20.66 -17.90 -23.99
CA ALA A 279 -20.99 -16.62 -23.40
C ALA A 279 -21.38 -15.62 -24.50
N THR A 280 -22.35 -14.76 -24.17
CA THR A 280 -22.71 -13.61 -24.98
C THR A 280 -22.36 -12.35 -24.18
N VAL A 281 -21.76 -11.36 -24.85
CA VAL A 281 -21.47 -10.06 -24.24
C VAL A 281 -22.53 -9.06 -24.67
N CYS A 282 -23.01 -8.28 -23.71
CA CYS A 282 -23.85 -7.12 -23.96
C CYS A 282 -23.06 -5.87 -23.56
N LEU A 283 -22.80 -4.99 -24.53
CA LEU A 283 -22.21 -3.67 -24.29
C LEU A 283 -23.34 -2.68 -24.07
N VAL A 284 -23.39 -2.08 -22.89
CA VAL A 284 -24.39 -1.07 -22.54
C VAL A 284 -23.69 0.27 -22.47
N ALA A 285 -23.81 1.07 -23.52
CA ALA A 285 -23.39 2.47 -23.50
C ALA A 285 -24.49 3.31 -22.84
N ARG A 286 -24.10 4.19 -21.92
CA ARG A 286 -24.98 5.21 -21.34
C ARG A 286 -24.37 6.55 -21.63
N GLU A 287 -25.18 7.49 -22.07
CA GLU A 287 -24.77 8.89 -22.13
C GLU A 287 -24.45 9.32 -20.70
N SER A 288 -23.26 9.90 -20.47
CA SER A 288 -22.94 10.47 -19.17
C SER A 288 -24.01 11.52 -18.91
N MET A 289 -24.87 11.30 -17.92
CA MET A 289 -25.71 12.38 -17.43
C MET A 289 -24.72 13.39 -16.90
N THR A 290 -24.56 14.52 -17.60
CA THR A 290 -23.98 15.71 -17.01
C THR A 290 -24.79 15.93 -15.76
N LEU A 291 -24.25 15.48 -14.62
CA LEU A 291 -24.67 15.99 -13.34
C LEU A 291 -24.38 17.47 -13.51
N GLU A 292 -25.43 18.26 -13.70
CA GLU A 292 -25.35 19.68 -13.40
C GLU A 292 -24.88 19.68 -11.95
N ILE A 293 -23.56 19.82 -11.78
CA ILE A 293 -22.97 20.18 -10.50
C ILE A 293 -23.56 21.57 -10.31
N GLU A 294 -24.76 21.65 -9.75
CA GLU A 294 -25.27 22.86 -9.14
C GLU A 294 -24.11 23.34 -8.32
N ASP A 295 -23.50 24.45 -8.75
CA ASP A 295 -22.37 25.07 -8.10
C ASP A 295 -22.68 25.05 -6.60
N TRP A 296 -22.06 24.13 -5.87
CA TRP A 296 -21.82 24.28 -4.44
C TRP A 296 -20.75 25.36 -4.33
N ALA A 297 -21.08 26.55 -4.86
CA ALA A 297 -20.53 27.80 -4.43
C ALA A 297 -20.69 27.77 -2.92
N ASP A 298 -19.56 27.58 -2.28
CA ASP A 298 -19.40 27.53 -0.86
C ASP A 298 -19.80 28.89 -0.28
N ASP A 299 -21.10 29.08 -0.05
CA ASP A 299 -21.68 30.24 0.63
C ASP A 299 -21.12 30.40 2.06
N SER A 300 -20.30 29.45 2.55
CA SER A 300 -19.66 29.53 3.85
C SER A 300 -18.37 30.37 3.89
N VAL A 301 -17.76 30.72 2.75
CA VAL A 301 -16.53 31.55 2.73
C VAL A 301 -16.82 33.06 2.74
N ALA A 302 -18.06 33.48 2.48
CA ALA A 302 -18.43 34.90 2.48
C ALA A 302 -18.75 35.49 3.88
N ALA A 303 -18.81 34.68 4.94
CA ALA A 303 -19.25 35.16 6.27
C ALA A 303 -18.12 35.60 7.23
N GLU A 304 -16.84 35.35 6.92
CA GLU A 304 -15.73 35.60 7.87
C GLU A 304 -14.79 36.76 7.49
N ALA A 305 -15.13 37.58 6.48
CA ALA A 305 -14.34 38.75 6.08
C ALA A 305 -14.83 40.09 6.67
N ALA A 306 -15.78 40.08 7.59
CA ALA A 306 -16.37 41.30 8.14
C ALA A 306 -16.48 41.27 9.68
N SER A 307 -15.36 41.39 10.39
CA SER A 307 -15.18 42.34 11.51
C SER A 307 -14.01 41.94 12.41
N GLU A 308 -12.83 42.53 12.23
CA GLU A 308 -12.01 43.03 13.36
C GLU A 308 -11.15 44.20 12.87
N PRO A 309 -11.28 45.41 13.44
CA PRO A 309 -10.39 46.52 13.13
C PRO A 309 -9.02 46.28 13.77
N HIS A 310 -7.99 46.12 12.93
CA HIS A 310 -6.60 46.15 13.37
C HIS A 310 -6.29 47.47 14.12
N PRO A 311 -5.73 47.43 15.34
CA PRO A 311 -5.23 48.63 15.99
C PRO A 311 -4.02 49.16 15.23
N SER A 312 -4.14 50.42 14.79
CA SER A 312 -3.08 51.25 14.24
C SER A 312 -1.85 51.22 15.16
N VAL A 313 -0.74 50.68 14.64
CA VAL A 313 0.57 50.77 15.28
C VAL A 313 1.09 52.18 15.03
N ALA A 314 1.11 52.99 16.09
CA ALA A 314 1.71 54.31 16.09
C ALA A 314 3.22 54.21 15.84
N GLU A 315 3.64 54.73 14.69
CA GLU A 315 5.01 54.93 14.27
C GLU A 315 5.68 55.98 15.19
N LYS A 316 6.54 55.52 16.10
CA LYS A 316 7.40 56.41 16.91
C LYS A 316 8.53 56.95 16.03
N ALA A 317 8.41 58.19 15.60
CA ALA A 317 9.49 58.97 15.01
C ALA A 317 10.66 59.11 16.01
N SER A 318 11.85 58.67 15.60
CA SER A 318 13.11 58.91 16.30
C SER A 318 13.58 60.35 16.05
N ALA A 319 13.84 61.09 17.12
CA ALA A 319 14.49 62.39 17.05
C ALA A 319 15.98 62.24 16.67
N PRO A 320 16.59 63.21 15.98
CA PRO A 320 18.02 63.25 15.74
C PRO A 320 18.79 63.76 16.98
N PRO A 321 20.09 63.44 17.12
CA PRO A 321 20.92 63.93 18.21
C PRO A 321 21.24 65.42 18.01
N ALA A 322 21.31 66.15 19.14
CA ALA A 322 21.82 67.52 19.20
C ALA A 322 23.32 67.49 19.56
N ASP A 323 24.10 68.33 18.86
CA ASP A 323 25.38 68.88 19.31
C ASP A 323 25.16 70.11 20.20
#